data_AF-A0A0D9AQP9-F1
#
_entry.id   AF-A0A0D9AQP9-F1
#
_cell.length_a   1.000
_cell.length_b   1.000
_cell.length_c   1.000
_cell.angle_alpha   90.00
_cell.angle_beta   90.00
_cell.angle_gamma   90.00
#
_symmetry.space_group_name_H-M   'P 1'
#
loop_
_entity.id
_entity.type
_entity.pdbx_description
1 polymer ?
#
loop_
_entity_poly.entity_id
_entity_poly.type
_entity_poly.pdbx_seq_one_letter_code
_entity_poly.pdbx_strand_id
1 'polypeptide(L)'
;METTKKDKYISATTPLLIFLSGLIDVWVMLIAPVILYFVYRRFALSYAQLTALKIFDLSISLLALAFALGLVNSSLLIVARDFQVEIPLVSSGFSKYLIGISVLGYYFIYLIVFTVLSFRQKIASPYFSFKIFEALRGKRVVAG
;
A
#
# COMPACT_ATOMS: atom_id res chain seq x y z
N MET A 1 -22.71 -14.22 3.93
CA MET A 1 -21.93 -14.42 2.70
C MET A 1 -21.03 -15.62 2.92
N GLU A 2 -21.31 -16.75 2.28
CA GLU A 2 -20.50 -17.96 2.48
C GLU A 2 -19.12 -17.77 1.83
N THR A 3 -18.10 -17.63 2.66
CA THR A 3 -16.71 -17.59 2.20
C THR A 3 -16.30 -18.98 1.76
N THR A 4 -16.08 -19.19 0.47
CA THR A 4 -15.54 -20.45 -0.03
C THR A 4 -14.08 -20.59 0.43
N LYS A 5 -13.62 -21.80 0.76
CA LYS A 5 -12.21 -22.07 1.10
C LYS A 5 -11.24 -21.50 0.04
N LYS A 6 -11.67 -21.46 -1.23
CA LYS A 6 -10.95 -20.84 -2.35
C LYS A 6 -10.70 -19.33 -2.18
N ASP A 7 -11.70 -18.53 -1.80
CA ASP A 7 -11.58 -17.07 -1.62
C ASP A 7 -10.59 -16.74 -0.49
N LYS A 8 -10.59 -17.54 0.59
CA LYS A 8 -9.62 -17.43 1.69
C LYS A 8 -8.18 -17.57 1.21
N TYR A 9 -7.87 -18.64 0.47
CA TYR A 9 -6.50 -18.86 -0.02
C TYR A 9 -6.07 -17.80 -1.03
N ILE A 10 -6.97 -17.41 -1.94
CA ILE A 10 -6.68 -16.37 -2.95
C ILE A 10 -6.43 -15.02 -2.27
N SER A 11 -7.23 -14.65 -1.28
CA SER A 11 -7.00 -13.42 -0.50
C SER A 11 -5.67 -13.46 0.23
N ALA A 12 -5.26 -14.60 0.78
CA ALA A 12 -3.99 -14.73 1.48
C ALA A 12 -2.77 -14.70 0.55
N THR A 13 -2.91 -15.16 -0.70
CA THR A 13 -1.84 -15.07 -1.71
C THR A 13 -1.79 -13.72 -2.42
N THR A 14 -2.87 -12.93 -2.39
CA THR A 14 -2.95 -11.61 -3.05
C THR A 14 -1.79 -10.66 -2.66
N PRO A 15 -1.43 -10.47 -1.38
CA PRO A 15 -0.31 -9.59 -1.00
C PRO A 15 1.02 -10.07 -1.59
N LEU A 16 1.23 -11.39 -1.63
CA LEU A 16 2.43 -12.01 -2.18
C LEU A 16 2.49 -11.82 -3.71
N LEU A 17 1.38 -11.99 -4.42
CA LEU A 17 1.30 -11.76 -5.87
C LEU A 17 1.63 -10.30 -6.21
N ILE A 18 1.09 -9.34 -5.43
CA ILE A 18 1.39 -7.92 -5.61
C ILE A 18 2.88 -7.68 -5.35
N PHE A 19 3.45 -8.20 -4.27
CA PHE A 19 4.87 -8.05 -3.97
C PHE A 19 5.77 -8.62 -5.07
N LEU A 20 5.51 -9.85 -5.53
CA LEU A 20 6.30 -10.50 -6.59
C LEU A 20 6.23 -9.76 -7.91
N SER A 21 5.12 -9.08 -8.20
CA SER A 21 5.00 -8.27 -9.42
C SER A 21 6.00 -7.11 -9.46
N GLY A 22 6.48 -6.65 -8.29
CA GLY A 22 7.54 -5.66 -8.17
C GLY A 22 8.94 -6.15 -8.55
N LEU A 23 9.15 -7.48 -8.66
CA LEU A 23 10.39 -8.04 -9.20
C LEU A 23 10.51 -7.84 -10.72
N ILE A 24 9.38 -7.64 -11.40
CA ILE A 24 9.34 -7.34 -12.84
C ILE A 24 9.56 -5.84 -13.03
N ASP A 25 8.73 -5.03 -12.37
CA ASP A 25 8.81 -3.56 -12.40
C ASP A 25 8.07 -2.97 -11.19
N VAL A 26 8.63 -1.93 -10.58
CA VAL A 26 8.01 -1.18 -9.48
C VAL A 26 6.66 -0.59 -9.89
N TRP A 27 6.50 -0.15 -11.14
CA TRP A 27 5.22 0.37 -11.64
C TRP A 27 4.16 -0.72 -11.76
N VAL A 28 4.58 -1.95 -12.08
CA VAL A 28 3.66 -3.10 -12.11
C VAL A 28 3.18 -3.40 -10.69
N MET A 29 4.02 -3.28 -9.66
CA MET A 29 3.60 -3.43 -8.26
C MET A 29 2.49 -2.44 -7.87
N LEU A 30 2.51 -1.22 -8.42
CA LEU A 30 1.51 -0.20 -8.14
C LEU A 30 0.16 -0.50 -8.83
N ILE A 31 0.20 -1.07 -10.03
CA ILE A 31 -0.99 -1.33 -10.87
C ILE A 31 -1.60 -2.71 -10.57
N ALA A 32 -0.79 -3.68 -10.14
CA ALA A 32 -1.22 -5.05 -9.85
C ALA A 32 -2.45 -5.14 -8.92
N PRO A 33 -2.55 -4.37 -7.81
CA PRO A 33 -3.74 -4.37 -6.95
C PRO A 33 -5.03 -4.02 -7.72
N VAL A 34 -4.97 -3.10 -8.68
CA VAL A 34 -6.11 -2.68 -9.50
C VAL A 34 -6.53 -3.79 -10.45
N ILE A 35 -5.55 -4.40 -11.14
CA ILE A 35 -5.81 -5.53 -12.05
C ILE A 35 -6.46 -6.68 -11.28
N LEU A 36 -5.86 -7.06 -10.14
CA LEU A 36 -6.35 -8.14 -9.29
C LEU A 36 -7.76 -7.83 -8.75
N TYR A 37 -8.05 -6.59 -8.36
CA TYR A 37 -9.39 -6.18 -7.95
C TYR A 37 -10.45 -6.48 -9.02
N PHE A 38 -10.20 -6.11 -10.28
CA PHE A 38 -11.15 -6.37 -11.37
C PHE A 38 -11.25 -7.86 -11.72
N VAL A 39 -10.13 -8.58 -11.69
CA VAL A 39 -10.10 -10.04 -11.87
C VAL A 39 -10.96 -10.72 -10.78
N TYR A 40 -10.72 -10.41 -9.51
CA TYR A 40 -11.48 -10.99 -8.39
C TYR A 40 -12.96 -10.61 -8.40
N ARG A 41 -13.29 -9.40 -8.84
CA ARG A 41 -14.68 -8.98 -9.05
C ARG A 41 -15.39 -9.85 -10.09
N ARG A 42 -14.71 -10.25 -11.17
CA ARG A 42 -15.27 -11.14 -12.21
C ARG A 42 -15.56 -12.55 -11.68
N PHE A 43 -14.76 -13.04 -10.73
CA PHE A 43 -14.92 -14.35 -10.11
C PHE A 43 -15.76 -14.35 -8.82
N ALA A 44 -16.40 -13.23 -8.48
CA ALA A 44 -17.15 -13.06 -7.23
C ALA A 44 -16.34 -13.36 -5.94
N LEU A 45 -15.02 -13.19 -5.98
CA LEU A 45 -14.09 -13.39 -4.86
C LEU A 45 -14.02 -12.14 -3.99
N SER A 46 -15.05 -11.99 -3.17
CA SER A 46 -15.28 -10.79 -2.37
C SER A 46 -14.15 -10.41 -1.42
N TYR A 47 -13.49 -11.41 -0.82
CA TYR A 47 -12.48 -11.20 0.20
C TYR A 47 -11.16 -10.82 -0.46
N ALA A 48 -10.77 -11.55 -1.50
CA ALA A 48 -9.62 -11.20 -2.33
C ALA A 48 -9.77 -9.80 -2.96
N GLN A 49 -10.98 -9.45 -3.43
CA GLN A 49 -11.30 -8.11 -3.95
C GLN A 49 -11.06 -7.02 -2.89
N LEU A 50 -11.53 -7.23 -1.66
CA LEU A 50 -11.33 -6.30 -0.55
C LEU A 50 -9.85 -6.13 -0.19
N THR A 51 -9.10 -7.23 -0.13
CA THR A 51 -7.68 -7.23 0.18
C THR A 51 -6.87 -6.48 -0.88
N ALA A 52 -7.15 -6.73 -2.17
CA ALA A 52 -6.51 -6.02 -3.27
C ALA A 52 -6.76 -4.50 -3.19
N LEU A 53 -8.01 -4.09 -2.90
CA LEU A 53 -8.37 -2.68 -2.77
C LEU A 53 -7.64 -1.99 -1.61
N LYS A 54 -7.53 -2.67 -0.46
CA LYS A 54 -6.84 -2.16 0.72
C LYS A 54 -5.34 -1.99 0.52
N ILE A 55 -4.74 -2.94 -0.21
CA ILE A 55 -3.32 -2.83 -0.58
C ILE A 55 -3.15 -1.66 -1.54
N PHE A 56 -4.04 -1.49 -2.51
CA PHE A 56 -4.00 -0.33 -3.41
C PHE A 56 -4.08 1.00 -2.66
N ASP A 57 -5.05 1.13 -1.74
CA ASP A 57 -5.21 2.30 -0.88
C ASP A 57 -3.93 2.58 -0.08
N LEU A 58 -3.31 1.53 0.50
CA LEU A 58 -2.04 1.66 1.19
C LEU A 58 -0.91 2.13 0.27
N SER A 59 -0.76 1.52 -0.91
CA SER A 59 0.29 1.87 -1.88
C SER A 59 0.19 3.35 -2.28
N ILE A 60 -1.01 3.83 -2.60
CA ILE A 60 -1.24 5.24 -2.97
C ILE A 60 -1.00 6.17 -1.78
N SER A 61 -1.43 5.80 -0.57
CA SER A 61 -1.22 6.61 0.63
C SER A 61 0.27 6.76 0.95
N LEU A 62 1.03 5.67 0.84
CA LEU A 62 2.48 5.67 1.05
C LEU A 62 3.23 6.41 -0.06
N LEU A 63 2.78 6.32 -1.32
CA LEU A 63 3.35 7.09 -2.42
C LEU A 63 3.17 8.59 -2.18
N ALA A 64 1.97 9.02 -1.79
CA ALA A 64 1.68 10.42 -1.45
C ALA A 64 2.50 10.90 -0.24
N LEU A 65 2.61 10.07 0.80
CA LEU A 65 3.43 10.37 1.97
C LEU A 65 4.92 10.51 1.61
N ALA A 66 5.47 9.56 0.84
CA ALA A 66 6.85 9.59 0.39
C ALA A 66 7.13 10.83 -0.47
N PHE A 67 6.19 11.19 -1.35
CA PHE A 67 6.27 12.40 -2.16
C PHE A 67 6.29 13.66 -1.29
N ALA A 68 5.38 13.79 -0.33
CA ALA A 68 5.34 14.92 0.59
C ALA A 68 6.62 15.05 1.42
N LEU A 69 7.12 13.95 1.99
CA LEU A 69 8.39 13.93 2.72
C LEU A 69 9.58 14.26 1.82
N GLY A 70 9.56 13.80 0.56
CA GLY A 70 10.57 14.14 -0.44
C GLY A 70 10.60 15.62 -0.78
N LEU A 71 9.44 16.27 -0.88
CA LEU A 71 9.34 17.72 -1.05
C LEU A 71 9.92 18.47 0.15
N VAL A 72 9.55 18.08 1.37
CA VAL A 72 10.10 18.68 2.61
C VAL A 72 11.62 18.54 2.65
N ASN A 73 12.15 17.35 2.37
CA ASN A 73 13.58 17.11 2.35
C ASN A 73 14.31 17.94 1.28
N SER A 74 13.70 18.11 0.12
CA SER A 74 14.25 18.93 -0.97
C SER A 74 14.25 20.42 -0.60
N SER A 75 13.17 20.92 -0.01
CA SER A 75 13.10 22.30 0.48
C SER A 75 14.16 22.59 1.55
N LEU A 76 14.36 21.67 2.50
CA LEU A 76 15.40 21.81 3.52
C LEU A 76 16.81 21.83 2.89
N LEU A 77 17.04 21.03 1.86
CA LEU A 77 18.33 21.02 1.16
C LEU A 77 18.59 22.33 0.39
N ILE A 78 17.55 22.94 -0.19
CA ILE A 78 17.65 24.26 -0.82
C ILE A 78 18.02 25.32 0.23
N VAL A 79 17.30 25.36 1.36
CA VAL A 79 17.58 26.28 2.46
C VAL A 79 18.99 26.09 3.02
N ALA A 80 19.43 24.85 3.25
CA ALA A 80 20.78 24.55 3.71
C ALA A 80 21.86 25.14 2.80
N ARG A 81 21.64 25.07 1.48
CA ARG A 81 22.56 25.61 0.47
C ARG A 81 22.55 27.13 0.45
N ASP A 82 21.37 27.74 0.45
CA ASP A 82 21.21 29.19 0.35
C ASP A 82 21.82 29.93 1.54
N PHE A 83 21.69 29.35 2.75
CA PHE A 83 22.23 29.93 3.98
C PHE A 83 23.61 29.39 4.37
N GLN A 84 24.21 28.50 3.58
CA GLN A 84 25.48 27.82 3.88
C GLN A 84 25.49 27.14 5.26
N VAL A 85 24.34 26.61 5.67
CA VAL A 85 24.15 25.92 6.96
C VAL A 85 24.04 24.43 6.71
N GLU A 86 24.82 23.62 7.42
CA GLU A 86 24.64 22.18 7.40
C GLU A 86 23.46 21.78 8.29
N ILE A 87 22.36 21.35 7.66
CA ILE A 87 21.29 20.66 8.35
C ILE A 87 21.69 19.18 8.48
N PRO A 88 21.93 18.65 9.69
CA PRO A 88 22.30 17.24 9.88
C PRO A 88 21.27 16.31 9.24
N LEU A 89 21.71 15.15 8.74
CA LEU A 89 20.90 14.12 8.03
C LEU A 89 20.37 14.54 6.63
N VAL A 90 20.02 15.80 6.43
CA VAL A 90 19.59 16.32 5.13
C VAL A 90 20.80 16.54 4.22
N SER A 91 21.81 17.25 4.72
CA SER A 91 23.03 17.58 3.97
C SER A 91 23.87 16.35 3.64
N SER A 92 23.85 15.32 4.50
CA SER A 92 24.51 14.03 4.27
C SER A 92 23.77 13.10 3.29
N GLY A 93 22.55 13.48 2.86
CA GLY A 93 21.70 12.65 2.01
C GLY A 93 21.07 11.43 2.69
N PHE A 94 21.41 11.16 3.96
CA PHE A 94 20.93 10.00 4.71
C PHE A 94 19.41 10.00 4.94
N SER A 95 18.82 11.19 5.09
CA SER A 95 17.37 11.45 5.17
C SER A 95 16.57 10.73 4.07
N LYS A 96 17.06 10.71 2.83
CA LYS A 96 16.37 10.07 1.69
C LYS A 96 16.25 8.56 1.90
N TYR A 97 17.31 7.94 2.40
CA TYR A 97 17.33 6.50 2.72
C TYR A 97 16.43 6.18 3.91
N LEU A 98 16.43 7.01 4.96
CA LEU A 98 15.53 6.84 6.10
C LEU A 98 14.05 6.89 5.69
N ILE A 99 13.68 7.83 4.81
CA ILE A 99 12.31 7.93 4.28
C ILE A 99 11.99 6.66 3.49
N GLY A 100 12.86 6.27 2.55
CA GLY A 100 12.64 5.08 1.70
C GLY A 100 12.50 3.79 2.51
N ILE A 101 13.42 3.53 3.44
CA ILE A 101 13.42 2.33 4.29
C ILE A 101 12.19 2.32 5.19
N SER A 102 11.81 3.46 5.78
CA SER A 102 10.61 3.54 6.64
C SER A 102 9.33 3.22 5.87
N VAL A 103 9.19 3.79 4.68
CA VAL A 103 8.01 3.57 3.81
C VAL A 103 7.95 2.12 3.34
N LEU A 104 9.07 1.56 2.85
CA LEU A 104 9.15 0.17 2.40
C LEU A 104 8.93 -0.81 3.55
N GLY A 105 9.53 -0.55 4.71
CA GLY A 105 9.36 -1.36 5.91
C GLY A 105 7.91 -1.40 6.38
N TYR A 106 7.25 -0.23 6.43
CA TYR A 106 5.83 -0.15 6.76
C TYR A 106 4.96 -0.92 5.76
N TYR A 107 5.22 -0.76 4.46
CA TYR A 107 4.52 -1.50 3.41
C TYR A 107 4.68 -3.01 3.59
N PHE A 108 5.91 -3.48 3.80
CA PHE A 108 6.22 -4.90 3.96
C PHE A 108 5.56 -5.51 5.20
N ILE A 109 5.61 -4.83 6.34
CA ILE A 109 4.90 -5.24 7.56
C ILE A 109 3.41 -5.43 7.26
N TYR A 110 2.80 -4.48 6.55
CA TYR A 110 1.38 -4.58 6.22
C TYR A 110 1.05 -5.69 5.23
N LEU A 111 1.91 -5.99 4.25
CA LEU A 111 1.72 -7.16 3.38
C LEU A 111 1.68 -8.47 4.17
N ILE A 112 2.56 -8.62 5.17
CA ILE A 112 2.54 -9.76 6.10
C ILE A 112 1.23 -9.78 6.89
N VAL A 113 0.82 -8.64 7.46
CA VAL A 113 -0.43 -8.52 8.22
C VAL A 113 -1.65 -8.87 7.35
N PHE A 114 -1.71 -8.39 6.10
CA PHE A 114 -2.77 -8.73 5.15
C PHE A 114 -2.81 -10.24 4.85
N THR A 115 -1.65 -10.87 4.72
CA THR A 115 -1.53 -12.32 4.48
C THR A 115 -2.08 -13.09 5.68
N VAL A 116 -1.59 -12.79 6.88
CA VAL A 116 -1.98 -13.47 8.14
C VAL A 116 -3.47 -13.27 8.45
N LEU A 117 -3.96 -12.04 8.32
CA LEU A 117 -5.37 -11.74 8.60
C LEU A 117 -6.30 -12.29 7.53
N SER A 118 -5.88 -12.35 6.26
CA SER A 118 -6.64 -13.06 5.21
C SER A 118 -6.81 -14.55 5.52
N PHE A 119 -5.77 -15.23 6.02
CA PHE A 119 -5.90 -16.62 6.49
C PHE A 119 -6.89 -16.76 7.66
N ARG A 120 -6.98 -15.74 8.52
CA ARG A 120 -7.95 -15.69 9.62
C ARG A 120 -9.32 -15.17 9.19
N GLN A 121 -9.53 -14.88 7.91
CA GLN A 121 -10.74 -14.23 7.38
C GLN A 121 -11.10 -12.96 8.18
N LYS A 122 -10.06 -12.22 8.60
CA LYS A 122 -10.18 -10.91 9.22
C LYS A 122 -9.71 -9.83 8.25
N ILE A 123 -10.44 -8.73 8.23
CA ILE A 123 -10.15 -7.60 7.38
C ILE A 123 -9.13 -6.71 8.09
N ALA A 124 -7.92 -6.61 7.55
CA ALA A 124 -6.93 -5.65 8.04
C ALA A 124 -7.26 -4.23 7.56
N SER A 125 -6.97 -3.22 8.37
CA SER A 125 -7.00 -1.82 7.95
C SER A 125 -5.66 -1.19 8.32
N PRO A 126 -4.89 -0.65 7.35
CA PRO A 126 -3.71 0.13 7.67
C PRO A 126 -4.04 1.42 8.40
N TYR A 127 -3.18 1.82 9.32
CA TYR A 127 -3.33 3.08 10.06
C TYR A 127 -3.06 4.29 9.15
N PHE A 128 -2.01 4.22 8.32
CA PHE A 128 -1.65 5.28 7.36
C PHE A 128 -2.24 5.03 5.97
N SER A 129 -3.45 4.50 5.90
CA SER A 129 -4.21 4.40 4.65
C SER A 129 -5.29 5.48 4.63
N PHE A 130 -5.36 6.25 3.55
CA PHE A 130 -6.37 7.28 3.34
C PHE A 130 -7.75 6.71 2.99
N LYS A 131 -7.87 5.39 2.75
CA LYS A 131 -9.14 4.70 2.46
C LYS A 131 -9.94 5.33 1.32
N ILE A 132 -9.24 5.92 0.34
CA ILE A 132 -9.85 6.69 -0.76
C ILE A 132 -10.70 5.75 -1.61
N PHE A 133 -10.15 4.60 -1.99
CA PHE A 133 -10.82 3.64 -2.85
C PHE A 133 -11.84 2.78 -2.09
N GLU A 134 -11.62 2.51 -0.79
CA GLU A 134 -12.68 2.02 0.10
C GLU A 134 -13.90 2.94 0.12
N ALA A 135 -13.69 4.26 0.24
CA ALA A 135 -14.77 5.25 0.25
C ALA A 135 -15.48 5.35 -1.11
N LEU A 136 -14.72 5.35 -2.22
CA LEU A 136 -15.24 5.45 -3.59
C LEU A 136 -16.01 4.21 -4.05
N ARG A 137 -15.74 3.04 -3.46
CA ARG A 137 -16.53 1.81 -3.74
C ARG A 137 -18.01 1.98 -3.37
N GLY A 138 -18.33 2.94 -2.51
CA GLY A 138 -19.66 3.12 -1.92
C GLY A 138 -20.00 1.99 -0.96
N LYS A 139 -20.80 2.28 0.08
CA LYS A 139 -21.49 1.20 0.79
C LYS A 139 -22.31 0.46 -0.26
N ARG A 140 -21.97 -0.80 -0.56
CA ARG A 140 -23.01 -1.70 -1.06
C ARG A 140 -24.09 -1.64 0.00
N VAL A 141 -25.26 -1.09 -0.35
CA VAL A 141 -26.49 -1.35 0.39
C VAL A 141 -26.53 -2.87 0.50
N VAL A 142 -26.26 -3.37 1.70
CA VAL A 142 -26.63 -4.73 2.05
C VAL A 142 -28.14 -4.66 2.01
N ALA A 143 -28.72 -5.06 0.87
CA ALA A 143 -30.14 -5.33 0.81
C ALA A 143 -30.37 -6.49 1.79
N GLY A 144 -30.69 -6.12 3.03
CA GLY A 144 -31.42 -6.97 3.95
C GLY A 144 -32.90 -6.89 3.63
#